data_AF-A0A1Y4QB97-F1
#
_entry.id   AF-A0A1Y4QB97-F1
#
_cell.length_a   1.000
_cell.length_b   1.000
_cell.length_c   1.000
_cell.angle_alpha   90.00
_cell.angle_beta   90.00
_cell.angle_gamma   90.00
#
_symmetry.space_group_name_H-M   'P 1'
#
loop_
_entity.id
_entity.type
_entity.pdbx_description
1 polymer ?
#
loop_
_entity_poly.entity_id
_entity_poly.type
_entity_poly.pdbx_seq_one_letter_code
_entity_poly.pdbx_strand_id
1 'polypeptide(L)'
;YQSRNKEGKLEKNNLMNRVYVQVPYINVIKQYKELDEFSELELAIYIFANGITDDIMKLKEAKVIGIMKDKMERFNQNDELRLAAYNRELNIYAHEMELEESYQNGKAEGKKEGREEGILLEKKNLTLQLFKSKFPNEDDNFLSNLEAKDYDMIFKMLLEEQSLEKIKDVIKRSI
;
A
#
# COMPACT_ATOMS: atom_id res chain seq x y z
N TYR A 1 30.75 20.02 21.79
CA TYR A 1 29.84 19.37 20.82
C TYR A 1 28.45 19.97 21.00
N GLN A 2 27.88 20.58 19.96
CA GLN A 2 26.53 21.16 19.99
C GLN A 2 25.56 20.18 19.34
N SER A 3 24.56 19.70 20.07
CA SER A 3 23.64 18.72 19.53
C SER A 3 22.64 19.38 18.58
N ARG A 4 22.48 18.77 17.40
CA ARG A 4 21.54 19.17 16.35
C ARG A 4 20.49 18.08 16.17
N ASN A 5 19.26 18.46 15.84
CA ASN A 5 18.21 17.52 15.45
C ASN A 5 18.46 16.98 14.02
N LYS A 6 17.62 16.06 13.53
CA LYS A 6 17.71 15.48 12.17
C LYS A 6 17.62 16.54 11.05
N GLU A 7 17.12 17.73 11.36
CA GLU A 7 16.98 18.88 10.45
C GLU A 7 18.10 19.92 10.63
N GLY A 8 19.14 19.61 11.42
CA GLY A 8 20.31 20.49 11.59
C GLY A 8 20.11 21.68 12.54
N LYS A 9 18.93 21.82 13.17
CA LYS A 9 18.63 22.89 14.14
C LYS A 9 19.30 22.61 15.48
N LEU A 10 19.86 23.67 16.08
CA LEU A 10 20.47 23.64 17.41
C LEU A 10 19.41 23.37 18.47
N GLU A 11 19.60 22.31 19.26
CA GLU A 11 18.74 22.05 20.39
C GLU A 11 19.12 22.96 21.57
N LYS A 12 18.14 23.76 22.03
CA LYS A 12 18.33 24.79 23.07
C LYS A 12 18.78 24.20 24.42
N ASN A 13 18.43 22.93 24.68
CA ASN A 13 18.79 22.20 25.88
C ASN A 13 19.60 20.95 25.46
N ASN A 14 20.92 21.05 25.55
CA ASN A 14 21.83 20.00 25.14
C ASN A 14 21.74 18.84 26.16
N LEU A 15 20.86 17.86 25.94
CA LEU A 15 20.80 16.65 26.75
C LEU A 15 22.08 15.86 26.50
N MET A 16 22.98 15.84 27.49
CA MET A 16 24.30 15.18 27.38
C MET A 16 24.21 13.67 27.12
N ASN A 17 23.07 13.04 27.42
CA ASN A 17 22.82 11.63 27.20
C ASN A 17 21.61 11.43 26.28
N ARG A 18 21.83 10.85 25.10
CA ARG A 18 20.78 10.37 24.19
C ARG A 18 20.81 8.85 24.17
N VAL A 19 19.71 8.22 24.55
CA VAL A 19 19.52 6.77 24.46
C VAL A 19 18.49 6.51 23.35
N TYR A 20 18.90 5.81 22.30
CA TYR A 20 17.98 5.35 21.26
C TYR A 20 17.47 3.97 21.65
N VAL A 21 16.17 3.86 21.90
CA VAL A 21 15.52 2.60 22.24
C VAL A 21 14.65 2.17 21.07
N GLN A 22 14.85 0.93 20.61
CA GLN A 22 13.94 0.29 19.68
C GLN A 22 12.71 -0.23 20.46
N VAL A 23 11.67 0.61 20.47
CA VAL A 23 10.41 0.37 21.20
C VAL A 23 9.75 -0.99 20.85
N PRO A 24 9.73 -1.49 19.59
CA PRO A 24 9.06 -2.76 19.26
C PRO A 24 9.59 -4.00 20.00
N TYR A 25 10.86 -4.02 20.41
CA TYR A 25 11.48 -5.21 21.00
C TYR A 25 10.98 -5.49 22.43
N ILE A 26 10.39 -4.49 23.09
CA ILE A 26 9.86 -4.66 24.45
C ILE A 26 8.71 -5.67 24.51
N ASN A 27 7.93 -5.78 23.43
CA ASN A 27 6.85 -6.76 23.33
C ASN A 27 7.38 -8.18 23.19
N VAL A 28 8.57 -8.35 22.62
CA VAL A 28 9.27 -9.64 22.58
C VAL A 28 9.77 -9.99 23.98
N ILE A 29 10.33 -9.04 24.73
CA ILE A 29 10.80 -9.27 26.11
C ILE A 29 9.64 -9.73 27.01
N LYS A 30 8.44 -9.15 26.86
CA LYS A 30 7.24 -9.57 27.60
C LYS A 30 6.86 -11.04 27.37
N GLN A 31 7.28 -11.67 26.27
CA GLN A 31 7.00 -13.10 26.04
C GLN A 31 7.82 -14.02 26.94
N TYR A 32 8.95 -13.53 27.47
CA TYR A 32 9.90 -14.31 28.26
C TYR A 32 9.98 -13.88 29.72
N LYS A 33 9.32 -12.79 30.08
CA LYS A 33 9.48 -12.09 31.34
C LYS A 33 8.15 -11.46 31.76
N GLU A 34 7.75 -11.65 33.00
CA GLU A 34 6.53 -11.04 33.53
C GLU A 34 6.75 -9.56 33.83
N LEU A 35 5.69 -8.76 33.82
CA LEU A 35 5.82 -7.30 33.96
C LEU A 35 6.37 -6.85 35.33
N ASP A 36 6.19 -7.65 36.37
CA ASP A 36 6.74 -7.42 37.72
C ASP A 36 8.26 -7.60 37.77
N GLU A 37 8.82 -8.40 36.87
CA GLU A 37 10.26 -8.59 36.76
C GLU A 37 10.94 -7.43 35.98
N PHE A 38 10.18 -6.60 35.27
CA PHE A 38 10.71 -5.54 34.41
C PHE A 38 11.51 -4.51 35.24
N SER A 39 12.66 -4.09 34.72
CA SER A 39 13.36 -2.91 35.23
C SER A 39 12.54 -1.64 34.99
N GLU A 40 12.83 -0.56 35.73
CA GLU A 40 12.15 0.73 35.55
C GLU A 40 12.21 1.22 34.10
N LEU A 41 13.34 1.02 33.40
CA LEU A 41 13.50 1.42 32.01
C LEU A 41 12.66 0.55 31.07
N GLU A 42 12.71 -0.78 31.23
CA GLU A 42 11.89 -1.72 30.44
C GLU A 42 10.40 -1.42 30.61
N LEU A 43 9.95 -1.18 31.85
CA LEU A 43 8.57 -0.83 32.15
C LEU A 43 8.18 0.51 31.53
N ALA A 44 9.06 1.51 31.55
CA ALA A 44 8.82 2.80 30.88
C ALA A 44 8.66 2.64 29.36
N ILE A 45 9.54 1.87 28.73
CA ILE A 45 9.49 1.59 27.29
C ILE A 45 8.21 0.81 26.95
N TYR A 46 7.83 -0.15 27.78
CA TYR A 46 6.62 -0.94 27.59
C TYR A 46 5.35 -0.07 27.67
N ILE A 47 5.29 0.86 28.63
CA ILE A 47 4.19 1.83 28.75
C ILE A 47 4.16 2.77 27.55
N PHE A 48 5.31 3.23 27.04
CA PHE A 48 5.34 4.05 25.84
C PHE A 48 4.85 3.31 24.60
N ALA A 49 5.12 2.00 24.51
CA ALA A 49 4.70 1.16 23.39
C ALA A 49 3.21 0.81 23.43
N ASN A 50 2.67 0.50 24.62
CA ASN A 50 1.36 -0.15 24.77
C ASN A 50 0.35 0.66 25.61
N GLY A 51 0.75 1.80 26.18
CA GLY A 51 -0.05 2.59 27.11
C GLY A 51 -0.03 2.06 28.54
N ILE A 52 -0.78 2.71 29.43
CA ILE A 52 -0.99 2.25 30.81
C ILE A 52 -2.21 1.32 30.84
N THR A 53 -1.96 0.01 30.85
CA THR A 53 -2.98 -1.05 30.88
C THR A 53 -3.28 -1.54 32.30
N ASP A 54 -4.36 -2.31 32.49
CA ASP A 54 -4.81 -2.78 33.81
C ASP A 54 -3.80 -3.69 34.54
N ASP A 55 -3.03 -4.49 33.80
CA ASP A 55 -1.93 -5.30 34.33
C ASP A 55 -0.78 -4.43 34.85
N ILE A 56 -0.42 -3.36 34.13
CA ILE A 56 0.55 -2.36 34.58
C ILE A 56 0.04 -1.63 35.82
N MET A 57 -1.25 -1.27 35.85
CA MET A 57 -1.88 -0.59 36.99
C MET A 57 -1.83 -1.39 38.30
N LYS A 58 -1.76 -2.73 38.22
CA LYS A 58 -1.65 -3.62 39.38
C LYS A 58 -0.24 -3.62 40.00
N LEU A 59 0.78 -3.22 39.24
CA LEU A 59 2.17 -3.07 39.70
C LEU A 59 2.30 -1.76 40.48
N LYS A 60 1.65 -1.67 41.65
CA LYS A 60 1.50 -0.42 42.41
C LYS A 60 2.82 0.17 42.93
N GLU A 61 3.92 -0.57 42.88
CA GLU A 61 5.18 -0.22 43.55
C GLU A 61 6.21 0.48 42.63
N ALA A 62 6.04 0.47 41.31
CA ALA A 62 7.05 1.06 40.40
C ALA A 62 6.88 2.59 40.26
N LYS A 63 7.96 3.34 40.54
CA LYS A 63 8.00 4.80 40.45
C LYS A 63 7.60 5.34 39.07
N VAL A 64 7.98 4.62 38.01
CA VAL A 64 7.68 4.96 36.62
C VAL A 64 6.18 5.03 36.37
N ILE A 65 5.39 4.11 36.95
CA ILE A 65 3.94 4.09 36.79
C ILE A 65 3.32 5.36 37.37
N GLY A 66 3.76 5.79 38.55
CA GLY A 66 3.29 7.04 39.17
C GLY A 66 3.59 8.27 38.31
N ILE A 67 4.80 8.36 37.76
CA ILE A 67 5.19 9.47 36.87
C ILE A 67 4.36 9.47 35.59
N MET A 68 4.14 8.29 34.99
CA MET A 68 3.35 8.18 33.75
C MET A 68 1.88 8.53 33.98
N LYS A 69 1.30 8.14 35.13
CA LYS A 69 -0.06 8.54 35.52
C LYS A 69 -0.21 10.05 35.66
N ASP A 70 0.68 10.70 36.42
CA ASP A 70 0.65 12.16 36.59
C ASP A 70 0.80 12.89 35.25
N LYS A 71 1.69 12.41 34.37
CA LYS A 71 1.81 12.95 33.01
C LYS A 71 0.53 12.77 32.19
N MET A 72 -0.12 11.60 32.27
CA MET A 72 -1.36 11.33 31.56
C MET A 72 -2.52 12.19 32.08
N GLU A 73 -2.63 12.38 33.39
CA GLU A 73 -3.63 13.26 34.01
C GLU A 73 -3.42 14.72 33.59
N ARG A 74 -2.18 15.21 33.60
CA ARG A 74 -1.85 16.56 33.11
C ARG A 74 -2.13 16.74 31.62
N PHE A 75 -1.86 15.71 30.82
CA PHE A 75 -2.23 15.71 29.41
C PHE A 75 -3.75 15.77 29.25
N ASN A 76 -4.49 14.99 30.04
CA ASN A 76 -5.95 14.94 29.98
C ASN A 76 -6.62 16.27 30.36
N GLN A 77 -6.02 17.02 31.27
CA GLN A 77 -6.48 18.35 31.69
C GLN A 77 -6.23 19.44 30.64
N ASN A 78 -5.36 19.21 29.66
CA ASN A 78 -5.01 20.19 28.66
C ASN A 78 -5.80 19.96 27.36
N ASP A 79 -6.92 20.66 27.23
CA ASP A 79 -7.83 20.53 26.08
C ASP A 79 -7.17 20.89 24.74
N GLU A 80 -6.30 21.91 24.71
CA GLU A 80 -5.58 22.31 23.49
C GLU A 80 -4.62 21.21 23.00
N LEU A 81 -3.84 20.62 23.91
CA LEU A 81 -2.94 19.52 23.60
C LEU A 81 -3.70 18.26 23.14
N ARG A 82 -4.86 17.98 23.75
CA ARG A 82 -5.72 16.86 23.33
C ARG A 82 -6.30 17.08 21.94
N LEU A 83 -6.80 18.29 21.66
CA LEU A 83 -7.35 18.63 20.34
C LEU A 83 -6.26 18.50 19.26
N ALA A 84 -5.04 18.96 19.55
CA ALA A 84 -3.92 18.82 18.63
C ALA A 84 -3.54 17.35 18.38
N ALA A 85 -3.53 16.50 19.42
CA ALA A 85 -3.29 15.07 19.28
C ALA A 85 -4.37 14.38 18.45
N TYR A 86 -5.64 14.67 18.72
CA TYR A 86 -6.78 14.13 17.97
C TYR A 86 -6.74 14.51 16.49
N ASN A 87 -6.49 15.79 16.19
CA ASN A 87 -6.36 16.26 14.80
C ASN A 87 -5.18 15.58 14.08
N ARG A 88 -4.09 15.31 14.80
CA ARG A 88 -2.95 14.56 14.24
C ARG A 88 -3.33 13.12 13.92
N GLU A 89 -4.04 12.44 14.80
CA GLU A 89 -4.53 11.07 14.55
C GLU A 89 -5.49 11.02 13.38
N LEU A 90 -6.43 11.98 13.29
CA LEU A 90 -7.32 12.10 12.14
C LEU A 90 -6.56 12.29 10.82
N ASN A 91 -5.53 13.13 10.80
CA ASN A 91 -4.71 13.33 9.60
C ASN A 91 -3.93 12.07 9.21
N ILE A 92 -3.41 11.32 10.17
CA ILE A 92 -2.74 10.04 9.91
C ILE A 92 -3.72 9.04 9.31
N TYR A 93 -4.89 8.90 9.93
CA TYR A 93 -5.93 7.97 9.48
C TYR A 93 -6.44 8.33 8.08
N ALA A 94 -6.69 9.61 7.81
CA ALA A 94 -7.09 10.09 6.48
C ALA A 94 -6.03 9.74 5.43
N HIS A 95 -4.75 9.97 5.74
CA HIS A 95 -3.65 9.64 4.83
C HIS A 95 -3.53 8.12 4.57
N GLU A 96 -3.70 7.30 5.60
CA GLU A 96 -3.70 5.83 5.47
C GLU A 96 -4.87 5.35 4.62
N MET A 97 -6.07 5.93 4.79
CA MET A 97 -7.23 5.63 3.96
C MET A 97 -7.02 6.01 2.50
N GLU A 98 -6.48 7.20 2.23
CA GLU A 98 -6.16 7.65 0.86
C GLU A 98 -5.15 6.70 0.18
N LEU A 99 -4.13 6.26 0.93
CA LEU A 99 -3.14 5.31 0.43
C LEU A 99 -3.77 3.96 0.08
N GLU A 100 -4.63 3.44 0.96
CA GLU A 100 -5.33 2.17 0.74
C GLU A 100 -6.29 2.27 -0.45
N GLU A 101 -7.07 3.35 -0.55
CA GLU A 101 -7.96 3.59 -1.69
C GLU A 101 -7.19 3.64 -3.01
N SER A 102 -6.09 4.40 -3.04
CA SER A 102 -5.21 4.49 -4.21
C SER A 102 -4.66 3.11 -4.62
N TYR A 103 -4.24 2.30 -3.66
CA TYR A 103 -3.78 0.94 -3.91
C TYR A 103 -4.88 0.04 -4.48
N GLN A 104 -6.09 0.07 -3.91
CA GLN A 104 -7.21 -0.74 -4.41
C GLN A 104 -7.66 -0.30 -5.80
N ASN A 105 -7.70 1.01 -6.05
CA ASN A 105 -8.04 1.57 -7.37
C ASN A 105 -7.00 1.13 -8.41
N GLY A 106 -5.71 1.28 -8.12
CA GLY A 106 -4.65 0.83 -9.03
C GLY A 106 -4.69 -0.68 -9.31
N LYS A 107 -5.02 -1.50 -8.30
CA LYS A 107 -5.22 -2.95 -8.47
C LYS A 107 -6.43 -3.27 -9.33
N ALA A 108 -7.52 -2.51 -9.21
CA ALA A 108 -8.72 -2.69 -10.01
C ALA A 108 -8.50 -2.28 -11.47
N GLU A 109 -7.86 -1.14 -11.71
CA GLU A 109 -7.48 -0.65 -13.04
C GLU A 109 -6.54 -1.63 -13.73
N GLY A 110 -5.45 -2.06 -13.07
CA GLY A 110 -4.53 -3.03 -13.66
C GLY A 110 -5.19 -4.39 -13.97
N LYS A 111 -6.17 -4.83 -13.18
CA LYS A 111 -6.97 -6.03 -13.49
C LYS A 111 -7.90 -5.82 -14.68
N LYS A 112 -8.41 -4.60 -14.89
CA LYS A 112 -9.28 -4.28 -16.01
C LYS A 112 -8.46 -4.19 -17.30
N GLU A 113 -7.39 -3.42 -17.30
CA GLU A 113 -6.46 -3.29 -18.43
C GLU A 113 -5.90 -4.66 -18.82
N GLY A 114 -5.40 -5.45 -17.87
CA GLY A 114 -4.88 -6.79 -18.16
C GLY A 114 -5.93 -7.75 -18.73
N ARG A 115 -7.22 -7.60 -18.38
CA ARG A 115 -8.30 -8.38 -19.02
C ARG A 115 -8.58 -7.91 -20.44
N GLU A 116 -8.62 -6.60 -20.67
CA GLU A 116 -8.85 -6.02 -22.00
C GLU A 116 -7.71 -6.39 -22.96
N GLU A 117 -6.45 -6.29 -22.53
CA GLU A 117 -5.28 -6.74 -23.29
C GLU A 117 -5.30 -8.26 -23.53
N GLY A 118 -5.67 -9.05 -22.52
CA GLY A 118 -5.78 -10.51 -22.65
C GLY A 118 -6.82 -10.93 -23.69
N ILE A 119 -8.01 -10.32 -23.67
CA ILE A 119 -9.08 -10.56 -24.65
C ILE A 119 -8.61 -10.16 -26.06
N LEU A 120 -7.95 -9.01 -26.19
CA LEU A 120 -7.43 -8.54 -27.48
C LEU A 120 -6.38 -9.52 -28.04
N LEU A 121 -5.47 -9.99 -27.19
CA LEU A 121 -4.43 -10.95 -27.57
C LEU A 121 -5.02 -12.32 -27.97
N GLU A 122 -6.03 -12.80 -27.24
CA GLU A 122 -6.75 -14.02 -27.58
C GLU A 122 -7.42 -13.93 -28.95
N LYS A 123 -8.18 -12.85 -29.20
CA LYS A 123 -8.84 -12.62 -30.51
C LYS A 123 -7.84 -12.52 -31.65
N LYS A 124 -6.73 -11.81 -31.44
CA LYS A 124 -5.63 -11.73 -32.39
C LYS A 124 -5.07 -13.11 -32.72
N ASN A 125 -4.74 -13.91 -31.71
CA ASN A 125 -4.17 -15.23 -31.88
C ASN A 125 -5.12 -16.19 -32.62
N LEU A 126 -6.40 -16.21 -32.24
CA LEU A 126 -7.42 -17.04 -32.92
C LEU A 126 -7.59 -16.65 -34.38
N THR A 127 -7.65 -15.34 -34.67
CA THR A 127 -7.77 -14.83 -36.04
C THR A 127 -6.55 -15.18 -36.88
N LEU A 128 -5.34 -15.01 -36.33
CA LEU A 128 -4.09 -15.37 -37.01
C LEU A 128 -3.99 -16.87 -37.29
N GLN A 129 -4.38 -17.73 -36.35
CA GLN A 129 -4.38 -19.18 -36.55
C GLN A 129 -5.34 -19.59 -37.68
N LEU A 130 -6.56 -19.04 -37.68
CA LEU A 130 -7.54 -19.33 -38.72
C LEU A 130 -7.09 -18.78 -40.08
N PHE A 131 -6.51 -17.58 -40.10
CA PHE A 131 -5.97 -16.97 -41.31
C PHE A 131 -4.88 -17.85 -41.93
N LYS A 132 -3.88 -18.27 -41.16
CA LYS A 132 -2.79 -19.14 -41.64
C LYS A 132 -3.28 -20.50 -42.13
N SER A 133 -4.34 -21.03 -41.53
CA SER A 133 -4.95 -22.27 -41.99
C SER A 133 -5.61 -22.12 -43.36
N LYS A 134 -6.20 -20.96 -43.69
CA LYS A 134 -6.86 -20.71 -44.98
C LYS A 134 -5.92 -20.15 -46.05
N PHE A 135 -4.93 -19.35 -45.65
CA PHE A 135 -3.99 -18.66 -46.53
C PHE A 135 -2.54 -18.88 -46.06
N PRO A 136 -2.00 -20.10 -46.18
CA PRO A 136 -0.71 -20.47 -45.60
C PRO A 136 0.50 -19.73 -46.20
N ASN A 137 0.36 -19.18 -47.41
CA ASN A 137 1.44 -18.49 -48.14
C ASN A 137 1.30 -16.96 -48.16
N GLU A 138 0.27 -16.41 -47.51
CA GLU A 138 0.00 -14.97 -47.49
C GLU A 138 0.59 -14.29 -46.26
N ASP A 139 1.00 -13.03 -46.44
CA ASP A 139 1.53 -12.20 -45.36
C ASP A 139 0.42 -11.76 -44.39
N ASP A 140 0.66 -11.88 -43.08
CA ASP A 140 -0.28 -11.57 -42.00
C ASP A 140 -0.02 -10.20 -41.34
N ASN A 141 0.97 -9.43 -41.81
CA ASN A 141 1.30 -8.12 -41.24
C ASN A 141 0.12 -7.14 -41.18
N PHE A 142 -0.81 -7.23 -42.14
CA PHE A 142 -2.00 -6.36 -42.16
C PHE A 142 -3.01 -6.67 -41.04
N LEU A 143 -2.83 -7.80 -40.33
CA LEU A 143 -3.58 -8.17 -39.13
C LEU A 143 -2.87 -7.71 -37.85
N SER A 144 -1.78 -6.96 -37.95
CA SER A 144 -1.07 -6.39 -36.79
C SER A 144 -1.75 -5.10 -36.33
N ASN A 145 -1.89 -4.94 -35.01
CA ASN A 145 -2.39 -3.72 -34.35
C ASN A 145 -3.82 -3.29 -34.73
N LEU A 146 -4.73 -4.25 -34.86
CA LEU A 146 -6.17 -3.99 -35.02
C LEU A 146 -6.89 -3.89 -33.67
N GLU A 147 -8.07 -3.25 -33.63
CA GLU A 147 -8.93 -3.27 -32.45
C GLU A 147 -9.64 -4.62 -32.29
N ALA A 148 -10.12 -4.92 -31.08
CA ALA A 148 -10.82 -6.18 -30.79
C ALA A 148 -12.05 -6.41 -31.69
N LYS A 149 -12.72 -5.33 -32.12
CA LYS A 149 -13.90 -5.38 -33.02
C LYS A 149 -13.52 -5.80 -34.43
N ASP A 150 -12.38 -5.32 -34.91
CA ASP A 150 -11.89 -5.65 -36.25
C ASP A 150 -11.48 -7.12 -36.32
N TYR A 151 -10.81 -7.63 -35.27
CA TYR A 151 -10.52 -9.07 -35.18
C TYR A 151 -11.79 -9.91 -35.22
N ASP A 152 -12.85 -9.54 -34.48
CA ASP A 152 -14.12 -10.28 -34.51
C ASP A 152 -14.76 -10.27 -35.92
N MET A 153 -14.68 -9.13 -36.62
CA MET A 153 -15.23 -9.00 -37.98
C MET A 153 -14.44 -9.85 -38.98
N ILE A 154 -13.11 -9.80 -38.93
CA ILE A 154 -12.23 -10.59 -39.79
C ILE A 154 -12.40 -12.07 -39.51
N PHE A 155 -12.48 -12.46 -38.24
CA PHE A 155 -12.71 -13.85 -37.84
C PHE A 155 -13.99 -14.40 -38.46
N LYS A 156 -15.09 -13.63 -38.45
CA LYS A 156 -16.35 -14.02 -39.12
C LYS A 156 -16.18 -14.14 -40.64
N MET A 157 -15.51 -13.17 -41.29
CA MET A 157 -15.25 -13.23 -42.74
C MET A 157 -14.41 -14.44 -43.14
N LEU A 158 -13.45 -14.85 -42.29
CA LEU A 158 -12.66 -16.06 -42.48
C LEU A 158 -13.51 -17.33 -42.36
N LEU A 159 -14.44 -17.38 -41.39
CA LEU A 159 -15.39 -18.49 -41.26
C LEU A 159 -16.32 -18.59 -42.49
N GLU A 160 -16.76 -17.45 -43.03
CA GLU A 160 -17.60 -17.36 -44.24
C GLU A 160 -16.84 -17.59 -45.56
N GLU A 161 -15.54 -17.88 -45.51
CA GLU A 161 -14.70 -18.14 -46.69
C GLU A 161 -14.63 -16.97 -47.68
N GLN A 162 -14.73 -15.73 -47.19
CA GLN A 162 -14.61 -14.53 -48.03
C GLN A 162 -13.22 -14.43 -48.65
N SER A 163 -13.14 -13.79 -49.83
CA SER A 163 -11.86 -13.60 -50.52
C SER A 163 -10.92 -12.67 -49.74
N LEU A 164 -9.62 -12.91 -49.86
CA LEU A 164 -8.58 -12.13 -49.20
C LEU A 164 -8.66 -10.62 -49.53
N GLU A 165 -9.02 -10.28 -50.76
CA GLU A 165 -9.20 -8.91 -51.23
C GLU A 165 -10.28 -8.17 -50.44
N LYS A 166 -11.42 -8.82 -50.18
CA LYS A 166 -12.51 -8.24 -49.37
C LYS A 166 -12.08 -8.01 -47.94
N ILE A 167 -11.34 -8.94 -47.34
CA ILE A 167 -10.84 -8.82 -45.96
C ILE A 167 -9.87 -7.62 -45.86
N LYS A 168 -8.93 -7.49 -46.81
CA LYS A 168 -7.98 -6.38 -46.86
C LYS A 168 -8.69 -5.03 -47.09
N ASP A 169 -9.74 -5.00 -47.91
CA ASP A 169 -10.53 -3.78 -48.16
C ASP A 169 -11.34 -3.32 -46.94
N VAL A 170 -11.87 -4.24 -46.15
CA VAL A 170 -12.60 -3.92 -44.91
C VAL A 170 -11.68 -3.26 -43.88
N ILE A 171 -10.46 -3.77 -43.74
CA ILE A 171 -9.46 -3.20 -42.82
C ILE A 171 -9.05 -1.80 -43.27
N LYS A 172 -8.81 -1.61 -44.59
CA LYS A 172 -8.50 -0.29 -45.15
C LYS A 172 -9.61 0.76 -45.01
N ARG A 173 -10.86 0.33 -44.85
CA ARG A 173 -12.01 1.23 -44.62
C ARG A 173 -12.28 1.50 -43.14
N SER A 174 -11.67 0.72 -42.25
CA SER A 174 -11.85 0.83 -40.80
C SER A 174 -10.71 1.58 -40.10
N ILE A 175 -9.58 1.75 -40.80
CA ILE A 175 -8.45 2.65 -40.47
C ILE A 175 -8.71 4.03 -41.08
#